data_AF-A0A8D8I8H6-F1
#
_entry.id   AF-A0A8D8I8H6-F1
#
_cell.length_a   1.000
_cell.length_b   1.000
_cell.length_c   1.000
_cell.angle_alpha   90.00
_cell.angle_beta   90.00
_cell.angle_gamma   90.00
#
_symmetry.space_group_name_H-M   'P 1'
#
loop_
_entity.id
_entity.type
_entity.pdbx_description
1 polymer ?
#
loop_
_entity_poly.entity_id
_entity_poly.type
_entity_poly.pdbx_seq_one_letter_code
_entity_poly.pdbx_strand_id
1 'polypeptide(L)'
;MANVVLVLVAAALTGFLQGSSTVLAQYWSSCKTPVNELGSCVLVAECSFIRQVLQKPILGQNDIRFIEASRCGIKDKKALVCCANPSGSPPAGASPPVAQPVTSRIDQVPSNVDKRSLLPKSPVCGVQYSDRIVGGERTKIDEYPWTAR
;
A
#
# COMPACT_ATOMS: atom_id res chain seq x y z
N MET A 1 51.63 35.21 -13.80
CA MET A 1 51.93 33.76 -13.59
C MET A 1 51.40 33.26 -12.24
N ALA A 2 51.70 33.92 -11.11
CA ALA A 2 51.24 33.50 -9.78
C ALA A 2 49.72 33.55 -9.53
N ASN A 3 49.02 34.56 -10.07
CA ASN A 3 47.56 34.69 -9.87
C ASN A 3 46.72 33.63 -10.60
N VAL A 4 47.23 33.06 -11.70
CA VAL A 4 46.53 31.99 -12.44
C VAL A 4 46.63 30.67 -11.68
N VAL A 5 47.77 30.40 -11.06
CA VAL A 5 47.98 29.20 -10.22
C VAL A 5 47.10 29.25 -8.97
N LEU A 6 46.91 30.43 -8.36
CA LEU A 6 46.04 30.59 -7.20
C LEU A 6 44.56 30.27 -7.50
N VAL A 7 44.06 30.68 -8.68
CA VAL A 7 42.69 30.42 -9.13
C VAL A 7 42.46 28.94 -9.41
N LEU A 8 43.46 28.24 -9.98
CA LEU A 8 43.38 26.80 -10.25
C LEU A 8 43.44 25.96 -8.96
N VAL A 9 44.23 26.39 -7.97
CA VAL A 9 44.27 25.73 -6.64
C VAL A 9 42.97 25.96 -5.87
N ALA A 10 42.35 27.15 -5.97
CA ALA A 10 41.05 27.41 -5.37
C ALA A 10 39.92 26.56 -6.00
N ALA A 11 39.90 26.42 -7.33
CA ALA A 11 38.92 25.59 -8.04
C ALA A 11 39.07 24.08 -7.70
N ALA A 12 40.29 23.62 -7.44
CA ALA A 12 40.55 22.25 -7.00
C ALA A 12 40.10 21.99 -5.54
N LEU A 13 40.05 23.03 -4.70
CA LEU A 13 39.59 22.93 -3.31
C LEU A 13 38.08 23.14 -3.15
N THR A 14 37.42 23.87 -4.07
CA THR A 14 35.96 24.07 -4.07
C THR A 14 35.19 23.07 -4.95
N GLY A 15 35.86 22.06 -5.51
CA GLY A 15 35.30 21.11 -6.49
C GLY A 15 34.53 19.91 -5.93
N PHE A 16 34.15 19.89 -4.65
CA PHE A 16 33.39 18.78 -4.04
C PHE A 16 32.23 19.29 -3.17
N LEU A 17 31.20 19.84 -3.80
CA LEU A 17 29.87 19.97 -3.19
C LEU A 17 28.79 19.49 -4.15
N GLN A 18 28.98 18.31 -4.78
CA GLN A 18 27.84 17.56 -5.28
C GLN A 18 27.19 16.88 -4.07
N GLY A 19 26.20 17.56 -3.49
CA GLY A 19 25.39 17.06 -2.40
C GLY A 19 24.82 15.68 -2.78
N SER A 20 25.35 14.64 -2.15
CA SER A 20 24.67 13.36 -2.12
C SER A 20 23.48 13.54 -1.19
N SER A 21 22.31 13.88 -1.74
CA SER A 21 21.06 13.76 -0.99
C SER A 21 20.87 12.27 -0.71
N THR A 22 21.46 11.77 0.36
CA THR A 22 21.04 10.53 0.98
C THR A 22 19.66 10.81 1.56
N VAL A 23 18.65 10.71 0.69
CA VAL A 23 17.26 10.69 1.12
C VAL A 23 17.15 9.42 1.94
N LEU A 24 17.30 9.55 3.27
CA LEU A 24 16.87 8.51 4.18
C LEU A 24 15.41 8.26 3.82
N ALA A 25 15.13 7.07 3.32
CA ALA A 25 13.79 6.71 2.91
C ALA A 25 12.89 6.72 4.13
N GLN A 26 12.19 7.83 4.31
CA GLN A 26 11.25 8.03 5.37
C GLN A 26 9.93 7.38 4.96
N TYR A 27 9.25 6.79 5.94
CA TYR A 27 7.86 6.39 5.74
C TYR A 27 7.05 7.63 5.29
N TRP A 28 6.22 7.47 4.26
CA TRP A 28 5.49 8.55 3.59
C TRP A 28 6.31 9.55 2.77
N SER A 29 7.61 9.32 2.53
CA SER A 29 8.36 10.17 1.62
C SER A 29 7.90 9.99 0.18
N SER A 30 7.91 11.07 -0.60
CA SER A 30 7.72 10.98 -2.06
C SER A 30 8.80 10.11 -2.69
N CYS A 31 8.40 9.27 -3.64
CA CYS A 31 9.29 8.37 -4.37
C CYS A 31 8.81 8.23 -5.81
N LYS A 32 9.64 7.63 -6.67
CA LYS A 32 9.27 7.25 -8.02
C LYS A 32 9.24 5.74 -8.17
N THR A 33 8.18 5.21 -8.76
CA THR A 33 8.06 3.79 -9.07
C THR A 33 9.02 3.40 -10.20
N PRO A 34 9.29 2.09 -10.41
CA PRO A 34 10.12 1.63 -11.54
C PRO A 34 9.55 1.99 -12.92
N VAL A 35 8.25 2.29 -12.99
CA VAL A 35 7.56 2.79 -14.19
C VAL A 35 7.53 4.32 -14.27
N ASN A 36 8.34 5.01 -13.45
CA ASN A 36 8.51 6.46 -13.38
C ASN A 36 7.24 7.23 -12.99
N GLU A 37 6.33 6.60 -12.27
CA GLU A 37 5.16 7.27 -11.68
C GLU A 37 5.51 7.84 -10.30
N LEU A 38 4.91 8.98 -9.97
CA LEU A 38 5.04 9.56 -8.64
C LEU A 38 4.28 8.70 -7.61
N GLY A 39 4.90 8.45 -6.46
CA GLY A 39 4.30 7.66 -5.39
C GLY A 39 4.81 8.03 -4.01
N SER A 40 4.41 7.24 -3.02
CA SER A 40 4.80 7.36 -1.62
C SER A 40 5.47 6.08 -1.11
N CYS A 41 6.50 6.23 -0.28
CA CYS A 41 7.22 5.13 0.34
C CYS A 41 6.45 4.60 1.56
N VAL A 42 5.72 3.50 1.39
CA VAL A 42 4.82 2.93 2.40
C VAL A 42 5.13 1.47 2.70
N LEU A 43 4.51 0.91 3.74
CA LEU A 43 4.64 -0.52 4.04
C LEU A 43 4.05 -1.37 2.90
N VAL A 44 4.63 -2.55 2.66
CA VAL A 44 4.10 -3.52 1.68
C VAL A 44 2.62 -3.82 1.91
N ALA A 45 2.17 -3.87 3.17
CA ALA A 45 0.77 -4.11 3.54
C ALA A 45 -0.21 -2.98 3.16
N GLU A 46 0.30 -1.77 2.93
CA GLU A 46 -0.48 -0.57 2.59
C GLU A 46 -0.56 -0.33 1.08
N CYS A 47 0.26 -1.01 0.28
CA CYS A 47 0.23 -0.91 -1.17
C CYS A 47 -0.62 -2.04 -1.78
N SER A 48 -1.81 -1.69 -2.28
CA SER A 48 -2.76 -2.65 -2.87
C SER A 48 -2.15 -3.42 -4.05
N PHE A 49 -1.40 -2.74 -4.92
CA PHE A 49 -0.76 -3.34 -6.08
C PHE A 49 0.26 -4.41 -5.68
N ILE A 50 1.23 -4.07 -4.82
CA ILE A 50 2.27 -5.02 -4.40
C ILE A 50 1.65 -6.21 -3.65
N ARG A 51 0.59 -5.99 -2.86
CA ARG A 51 -0.14 -7.10 -2.23
C ARG A 51 -0.76 -8.05 -3.24
N GLN A 52 -1.37 -7.53 -4.30
CA GLN A 52 -1.95 -8.37 -5.36
C GLN A 52 -0.87 -9.16 -6.10
N VAL A 53 0.30 -8.57 -6.33
CA VAL A 53 1.44 -9.27 -6.94
C VAL A 53 1.94 -10.39 -6.03
N LEU A 54 2.06 -10.14 -4.73
CA LEU A 54 2.47 -11.14 -3.74
C LEU A 54 1.43 -12.25 -3.52
N GLN A 55 0.16 -12.04 -3.89
CA GLN A 55 -0.91 -13.04 -3.79
C GLN A 55 -0.91 -14.06 -4.93
N LYS A 56 -0.07 -13.88 -5.96
CA LYS A 56 0.04 -14.84 -7.07
C LYS A 56 0.59 -16.18 -6.57
N PRO A 57 0.07 -17.33 -7.03
CA PRO A 57 0.54 -18.65 -6.60
C PRO A 57 1.98 -18.94 -7.04
N ILE A 58 2.43 -18.34 -8.14
CA ILE A 58 3.79 -18.42 -8.65
C ILE A 58 4.24 -16.99 -8.96
N LEU A 59 5.29 -16.53 -8.29
CA LEU A 59 5.93 -15.24 -8.59
C LEU A 59 6.90 -15.42 -9.75
N GLY A 60 6.65 -14.73 -10.86
CA GLY A 60 7.57 -14.72 -11.99
C GLY A 60 8.81 -13.84 -11.72
N GLN A 61 9.87 -14.03 -12.51
CA GLN A 61 11.10 -13.23 -12.39
C GLN A 61 10.84 -11.71 -12.52
N ASN A 62 9.89 -11.33 -13.38
CA ASN A 62 9.50 -9.93 -13.58
C ASN A 62 8.78 -9.35 -12.35
N ASP A 63 7.97 -10.16 -11.67
CA ASP A 63 7.28 -9.74 -10.43
C ASP A 63 8.31 -9.49 -9.32
N ILE A 64 9.26 -10.42 -9.14
CA ILE A 64 10.33 -10.30 -8.15
C ILE A 64 11.16 -9.05 -8.42
N ARG A 65 11.62 -8.89 -9.67
CA ARG A 65 12.38 -7.69 -10.08
C ARG A 65 11.62 -6.41 -9.84
N PHE A 66 10.31 -6.40 -10.09
CA PHE A 66 9.49 -5.23 -9.86
C PHE A 66 9.36 -4.90 -8.37
N ILE A 67 9.12 -5.91 -7.53
CA ILE A 67 9.01 -5.73 -6.07
C ILE A 67 10.33 -5.23 -5.49
N GLU A 68 11.46 -5.80 -5.91
CA GLU A 68 12.79 -5.37 -5.49
C GLU A 68 13.12 -3.95 -5.95
N ALA A 69 12.86 -3.62 -7.22
CA ALA A 69 13.08 -2.28 -7.76
C ALA A 69 12.16 -1.24 -7.12
N SER A 70 11.00 -1.66 -6.61
CA SER A 70 10.08 -0.79 -5.88
C SER A 70 10.50 -0.55 -4.43
N ARG A 71 11.54 -1.23 -3.92
CA ARG A 71 11.96 -1.10 -2.52
C ARG A 71 12.57 0.28 -2.28
N CYS A 72 11.96 1.05 -1.39
CA CYS A 72 12.44 2.39 -1.05
C CYS A 72 13.16 2.41 0.31
N GLY A 73 12.84 1.54 1.26
CA GLY A 73 13.47 1.56 2.58
C GLY A 73 13.06 0.43 3.51
N ILE A 74 13.37 0.57 4.80
CA ILE A 74 13.01 -0.37 5.87
C ILE A 74 12.55 0.43 7.09
N LYS A 75 11.40 0.09 7.66
CA LYS A 75 10.87 0.65 8.92
C LYS A 75 10.44 -0.48 9.84
N ASP A 76 10.89 -0.46 11.09
CA ASP A 76 10.54 -1.48 12.10
C ASP A 76 10.77 -2.93 11.62
N LYS A 77 11.90 -3.18 10.93
CA LYS A 77 12.26 -4.46 10.27
C LYS A 77 11.31 -4.90 9.14
N LYS A 78 10.35 -4.05 8.75
CA LYS A 78 9.45 -4.28 7.61
C LYS A 78 9.94 -3.52 6.39
N ALA A 79 9.86 -4.16 5.22
CA ALA A 79 10.24 -3.51 3.97
C ALA A 79 9.22 -2.43 3.58
N LEU A 80 9.73 -1.30 3.09
CA LEU A 80 8.96 -0.24 2.46
C LEU A 80 9.08 -0.34 0.94
N VAL A 81 7.99 -0.04 0.25
CA VAL A 81 7.90 -0.03 -1.20
C VAL A 81 7.31 1.29 -1.69
N CYS A 82 7.77 1.75 -2.85
CA CYS A 82 7.24 2.91 -3.52
C CYS A 82 5.90 2.55 -4.16
N CYS A 83 4.82 3.18 -3.70
CA CYS A 83 3.47 2.91 -4.15
C CYS A 83 2.86 4.18 -4.77
N ALA A 84 2.41 4.10 -6.03
CA ALA A 84 1.73 5.22 -6.69
C ALA A 84 0.38 5.55 -6.03
N ASN A 85 -0.32 4.53 -5.51
CA ASN A 85 -1.61 4.67 -4.86
C ASN A 85 -1.65 3.85 -3.55
N PRO A 86 -1.08 4.36 -2.45
CA PRO A 86 -1.17 3.70 -1.15
C PRO A 86 -2.62 3.73 -0.64
N SER A 87 -3.08 2.63 -0.06
CA SER A 87 -4.46 2.49 0.45
C SER A 87 -4.66 3.12 1.84
N GLY A 88 -3.58 3.59 2.47
CA GLY A 88 -3.62 4.51 3.60
C GLY A 88 -3.44 5.94 3.10
N SER A 89 -3.89 6.94 3.83
CA SER A 89 -3.46 8.33 3.60
C SER A 89 -2.35 8.68 4.60
N PRO A 90 -1.36 9.50 4.23
CA PRO A 90 -0.55 10.19 5.22
C PRO A 90 -1.45 11.21 5.93
N PRO A 91 -1.44 11.31 7.27
CA PRO A 91 -2.19 12.36 7.94
C PRO A 91 -1.45 13.68 7.77
N ALA A 92 -1.94 14.54 6.87
CA ALA A 92 -2.09 16.00 7.02
C ALA A 92 -2.00 16.71 5.65
N GLY A 93 -3.05 17.46 5.30
CA GLY A 93 -2.90 18.67 4.48
C GLY A 93 -3.56 18.71 3.10
N ALA A 94 -4.39 17.75 2.70
CA ALA A 94 -5.19 17.86 1.47
C ALA A 94 -6.68 17.77 1.80
N SER A 95 -7.41 18.84 1.48
CA SER A 95 -8.87 18.94 1.56
C SER A 95 -9.57 17.71 0.96
N PRO A 96 -10.77 17.34 1.48
CA PRO A 96 -11.45 16.11 1.12
C PRO A 96 -11.71 16.01 -0.40
N PRO A 97 -11.25 14.95 -1.09
CA PRO A 97 -11.79 14.62 -2.39
C PRO A 97 -13.21 14.06 -2.18
N VAL A 98 -14.16 14.80 -2.75
CA VAL A 98 -15.58 14.46 -2.82
C VAL A 98 -15.76 13.01 -3.28
N ALA A 99 -16.38 12.19 -2.43
CA ALA A 99 -16.68 10.80 -2.73
C ALA A 99 -17.72 10.72 -3.87
N GLN A 100 -17.42 9.94 -4.92
CA GLN A 100 -18.40 9.45 -5.87
C GLN A 100 -18.54 7.91 -5.70
N PRO A 101 -19.76 7.34 -5.65
CA PRO A 101 -19.95 5.91 -5.49
C PRO A 101 -19.97 5.17 -6.85
N VAL A 102 -19.35 3.98 -6.87
CA VAL A 102 -19.31 3.03 -7.99
C VAL A 102 -20.24 1.86 -7.66
N THR A 103 -21.31 1.67 -8.43
CA THR A 103 -22.27 0.57 -8.27
C THR A 103 -21.90 -0.63 -9.13
N SER A 104 -21.70 -1.80 -8.51
CA SER A 104 -21.67 -3.09 -9.22
C SER A 104 -23.02 -3.79 -9.07
N ARG A 105 -23.61 -4.28 -10.17
CA ARG A 105 -24.89 -5.00 -10.25
C ARG A 105 -24.79 -6.44 -9.69
N ILE A 106 -25.75 -6.82 -8.85
CA ILE A 106 -26.21 -8.19 -8.56
C ILE A 106 -27.70 -8.00 -8.83
N ASP A 107 -28.21 -8.72 -9.80
CA ASP A 107 -29.28 -8.24 -10.66
C ASP A 107 -30.65 -8.14 -9.98
N GLN A 108 -31.33 -7.03 -10.29
CA GLN A 108 -32.67 -6.61 -9.85
C GLN A 108 -32.87 -6.33 -8.34
N VAL A 109 -32.06 -5.41 -7.82
CA VAL A 109 -32.41 -4.51 -6.71
C VAL A 109 -32.29 -3.08 -7.27
N PRO A 110 -33.17 -2.10 -6.94
CA PRO A 110 -33.02 -0.72 -7.41
C PRO A 110 -31.57 -0.28 -7.18
N SER A 111 -30.93 0.23 -8.24
CA SER A 111 -29.48 0.34 -8.43
C SER A 111 -28.74 1.31 -7.50
N ASN A 112 -29.20 1.49 -6.26
CA ASN A 112 -28.76 2.51 -5.31
C ASN A 112 -28.58 1.96 -3.88
N VAL A 113 -28.15 0.71 -3.74
CA VAL A 113 -27.72 0.18 -2.44
C VAL A 113 -26.27 -0.26 -2.56
N ASP A 114 -25.40 0.43 -1.83
CA ASP A 114 -24.01 0.04 -1.66
C ASP A 114 -23.95 -1.37 -1.09
N LYS A 115 -23.58 -2.33 -1.93
CA LYS A 115 -23.43 -3.75 -1.53
C LYS A 115 -22.44 -3.96 -0.38
N ARG A 116 -21.52 -3.02 -0.18
CA ARG A 116 -20.60 -3.01 0.97
C ARG A 116 -21.30 -2.72 2.29
N SER A 117 -22.50 -2.15 2.27
CA SER A 117 -23.34 -1.95 3.45
C SER A 117 -24.09 -3.22 3.85
N LEU A 118 -24.24 -4.18 2.93
CA LEU A 118 -24.83 -5.50 3.21
C LEU A 118 -23.86 -6.44 3.93
N LEU A 119 -22.57 -6.12 3.91
CA LEU A 119 -21.55 -6.84 4.65
C LEU A 119 -21.33 -6.16 6.01
N PRO A 120 -21.10 -6.93 7.08
CA PRO A 120 -20.64 -6.38 8.34
C PRO A 120 -19.39 -5.54 8.11
N LYS A 121 -19.37 -4.33 8.67
CA LYS A 121 -18.19 -3.47 8.58
C LYS A 121 -17.07 -4.09 9.41
N SER A 122 -15.87 -4.13 8.85
CA SER A 122 -14.66 -4.50 9.60
C SER A 122 -14.62 -3.67 10.91
N PRO A 123 -14.43 -4.30 12.07
CA PRO A 123 -13.90 -5.64 12.32
C PRO A 123 -14.94 -6.77 12.49
N VAL A 124 -16.23 -6.49 12.31
CA VAL A 124 -17.31 -7.44 12.59
C VAL A 124 -17.30 -8.57 11.56
N CYS A 125 -17.29 -9.81 12.03
CA CYS A 125 -17.33 -11.02 11.22
C CYS A 125 -18.24 -12.09 11.87
N GLY A 126 -18.74 -13.05 11.08
CA GLY A 126 -19.47 -14.21 11.61
C GLY A 126 -20.92 -13.99 12.06
N VAL A 127 -21.67 -13.07 11.44
CA VAL A 127 -23.08 -12.84 11.79
C VAL A 127 -24.02 -13.80 11.04
N GLN A 128 -24.89 -14.48 11.79
CA GLN A 128 -25.96 -15.33 11.27
C GLN A 128 -27.30 -14.60 11.47
N TYR A 129 -28.12 -14.51 10.42
CA TYR A 129 -29.33 -13.68 10.40
C TYR A 129 -30.64 -14.45 10.63
N SER A 130 -30.59 -15.70 11.06
CA SER A 130 -31.79 -16.48 11.36
C SER A 130 -31.71 -17.17 12.72
N ASP A 131 -32.72 -16.92 13.55
CA ASP A 131 -32.83 -17.42 14.92
C ASP A 131 -33.67 -18.70 15.04
N ARG A 132 -34.11 -19.25 13.89
CA ARG A 132 -35.06 -20.36 13.86
C ARG A 132 -34.36 -21.66 13.51
N ILE A 133 -33.88 -22.36 14.53
CA ILE A 133 -33.45 -23.76 14.43
C ILE A 133 -34.65 -24.64 14.80
N VAL A 134 -35.34 -25.22 13.81
CA VAL A 134 -36.40 -26.24 14.06
C VAL A 134 -35.84 -27.61 13.71
N GLY A 135 -35.79 -28.52 14.69
CA GLY A 135 -35.31 -29.89 14.48
C GLY A 135 -33.79 -30.00 14.28
N GLY A 136 -33.01 -29.21 15.03
CA GLY A 136 -31.56 -29.13 14.85
C GLY A 136 -30.83 -30.46 15.09
N GLU A 137 -29.84 -30.75 14.23
CA GLU A 137 -28.92 -31.87 14.34
C GLU A 137 -27.63 -31.41 15.05
N ARG A 138 -26.87 -32.33 15.68
CA ARG A 138 -25.59 -31.96 16.29
C ARG A 138 -24.67 -31.35 15.24
N THR A 139 -24.12 -30.19 15.58
CA THR A 139 -23.21 -29.47 14.70
C THR A 139 -21.87 -30.18 14.60
N LYS A 140 -21.25 -30.13 13.43
CA LYS A 140 -19.89 -30.62 13.22
C LYS A 140 -18.88 -29.68 13.88
N ILE A 141 -17.68 -30.18 14.15
CA ILE A 141 -16.55 -29.32 14.56
C ILE A 141 -16.34 -28.28 13.44
N ASP A 142 -16.21 -27.01 13.82
CA ASP A 142 -16.07 -25.84 12.93
C ASP A 142 -17.28 -25.46 12.05
N GLU A 143 -18.47 -26.02 12.29
CA GLU A 143 -19.70 -25.62 11.56
C GLU A 143 -20.04 -24.14 11.73
N TYR A 144 -19.55 -23.55 12.81
CA TYR A 144 -19.50 -22.12 13.03
C TYR A 144 -18.04 -21.70 13.11
N PRO A 145 -17.39 -21.32 12.00
CA PRO A 145 -15.93 -21.09 11.95
C PRO A 145 -15.41 -19.95 12.84
N TRP A 146 -16.32 -19.14 13.40
CA TRP A 146 -16.02 -18.15 14.43
C TRP A 146 -16.10 -18.70 15.86
N THR A 147 -16.48 -19.97 16.05
CA THR A 147 -16.37 -20.64 17.35
C THR A 147 -14.91 -21.01 17.61
N ALA A 148 -14.25 -20.21 18.46
CA ALA A 148 -12.93 -20.49 18.98
C ALA A 148 -13.03 -21.34 20.25
N ARG A 149 -12.07 -22.24 20.47
CA ARG A 149 -11.97 -23.07 21.68
C ARG A 149 -11.11 -22.41 22.75
#